data_AF-A0A7X0MPK9-F1
#
_entry.id   AF-A0A7X0MPK9-F1
#
_cell.length_a   1.000
_cell.length_b   1.000
_cell.length_c   1.000
_cell.angle_alpha   90.00
_cell.angle_beta   90.00
_cell.angle_gamma   90.00
#
_symmetry.space_group_name_H-M   'P 1'
#
loop_
_entity.id
_entity.type
_entity.pdbx_description
1 polymer ?
#
loop_
_entity_poly.entity_id
_entity_poly.type
_entity_poly.pdbx_seq_one_letter_code
_entity_poly.pdbx_strand_id
1 'polypeptide(L)'
;MPNGVIASSHPMTDWEPRDKDLKRYIHFDRDIPRKKITSLANDPTAVATHAFFPLLRFYEEWTKFRKGAIRKKKARPLRFASRVDAAIYARYRASLADLYEAELAKRGLSDIPVAYRRLPKEGGGNKCNIDIARDVFAYVRDLGDCIVTVVDIKSYFESLDHKRIKDVWELLLGRGLPSDHLAVFNSITKYSIVDLEALSKRLNLNERVPQVGGNRRDRRKRNIDALKDRGKKQICSTKDFRELVAGTKTGFPSLIQKNGFDFGIPQGTPISDLVANFYLIDFDQEVSDWVSVRSGMYRRYSDDIVIVLPNSSVANDMEAKEFLQKCIRKHGAQLRIQDRKVCVVKFERTPTTTVFKHLYGSASRNGLEYLGFEYNGHIVKLKNSTLSNAWRKIKRRSYGHASRFVKRYRDKGVVWLQNNYPGLSLETKMLRDVTYNQDIGFETWTFVKYVRRASRSFIGFNPIFSKQTKRYRKYTRIIIADAFRKALNSHA
;
A
#
# COMPACT_ATOMS: atom_id res chain seq x y z
N MET A 1 -26.53 24.87 0.49
CA MET A 1 -25.47 25.87 0.23
C MET A 1 -25.24 26.60 1.54
N PRO A 2 -23.98 26.82 2.00
CA PRO A 2 -22.88 27.34 1.20
C PRO A 2 -21.58 26.50 1.20
N ASN A 3 -20.78 26.77 0.15
CA ASN A 3 -19.35 26.50 -0.09
C ASN A 3 -18.90 25.02 -0.01
N GLY A 4 -18.89 24.24 -1.08
CA GLY A 4 -18.28 24.58 -2.38
C GLY A 4 -16.76 24.37 -2.30
N VAL A 5 -16.30 23.13 -2.11
CA VAL A 5 -14.88 22.79 -2.36
C VAL A 5 -14.73 22.64 -3.86
N ILE A 6 -14.43 23.78 -4.48
CA ILE A 6 -14.13 23.94 -5.89
C ILE A 6 -13.03 22.95 -6.28
N ALA A 7 -13.33 22.11 -7.27
CA ALA A 7 -12.30 21.41 -8.03
C ALA A 7 -11.45 22.48 -8.72
N SER A 8 -10.16 22.55 -8.37
CA SER A 8 -9.26 23.56 -8.92
C SER A 8 -9.00 23.27 -10.39
N SER A 9 -9.76 23.89 -11.26
CA SER A 9 -9.37 24.20 -12.63
C SER A 9 -8.45 25.41 -12.59
N HIS A 10 -7.15 25.20 -12.36
CA HIS A 10 -6.15 26.25 -12.48
C HIS A 10 -5.02 25.84 -13.44
N PRO A 11 -4.68 26.69 -14.43
CA PRO A 11 -3.54 26.50 -15.32
C PRO A 11 -2.24 26.68 -14.52
N MET A 12 -1.25 25.79 -14.70
CA MET A 12 0.12 25.89 -14.14
C MET A 12 0.27 26.66 -12.80
N THR A 13 -0.54 26.34 -11.78
CA THR A 13 -0.40 26.95 -10.44
C THR A 13 0.59 26.18 -9.58
N ASP A 14 1.29 26.90 -8.70
CA ASP A 14 2.18 26.36 -7.68
C ASP A 14 1.48 25.24 -6.90
N TRP A 15 2.08 24.06 -6.90
CA TRP A 15 1.57 22.94 -6.12
C TRP A 15 1.76 23.21 -4.64
N GLU A 16 0.68 23.10 -3.87
CA GLU A 16 0.73 23.15 -2.42
C GLU A 16 0.71 21.72 -1.84
N PRO A 17 1.72 21.33 -1.02
CA PRO A 17 1.77 19.99 -0.44
C PRO A 17 0.58 19.74 0.49
N ARG A 18 -0.02 18.55 0.45
CA ARG A 18 -0.94 18.13 1.52
C ARG A 18 -0.15 17.67 2.73
N ASP A 19 -0.79 17.58 3.90
CA ASP A 19 -0.13 17.07 5.12
C ASP A 19 0.51 15.69 4.92
N LYS A 20 -0.10 14.83 4.10
CA LYS A 20 0.44 13.51 3.79
C LYS A 20 1.68 13.55 2.87
N ASP A 21 1.88 14.63 2.13
CA ASP A 21 3.02 14.81 1.23
C ASP A 21 4.25 15.26 2.04
N LEU A 22 4.04 15.96 3.16
CA LEU A 22 5.08 16.33 4.13
C LEU A 22 5.36 15.20 5.13
N LYS A 23 6.38 14.40 4.83
CA LYS A 23 6.73 13.22 5.63
C LYS A 23 7.36 13.62 6.97
N ARG A 24 7.00 12.90 8.05
CA ARG A 24 7.50 13.12 9.42
C ARG A 24 8.29 11.94 10.00
N TYR A 25 8.82 11.08 9.13
CA TYR A 25 9.67 9.96 9.52
C TYR A 25 11.14 10.39 9.60
N ILE A 26 11.97 9.55 10.23
CA ILE A 26 13.43 9.79 10.31
C ILE A 26 14.05 9.50 8.95
N HIS A 27 14.95 10.38 8.50
CA HIS A 27 15.81 10.18 7.32
C HIS A 27 17.10 11.01 7.45
N PHE A 28 17.92 11.08 6.39
CA PHE A 28 19.22 11.78 6.33
C PHE A 28 19.10 13.29 6.19
N ASP A 29 18.02 13.79 5.61
CA ASP A 29 17.76 15.23 5.49
C ASP A 29 17.40 15.83 6.85
N ARG A 30 17.63 17.15 6.98
CA ARG A 30 17.17 17.92 8.15
C ARG A 30 15.66 18.16 8.04
N ASP A 31 15.06 18.54 9.15
CA ASP A 31 13.69 19.05 9.12
C ASP A 31 13.69 20.42 8.43
N ILE A 32 12.96 20.54 7.31
CA ILE A 32 12.91 21.75 6.49
C ILE A 32 11.51 22.36 6.60
N PRO A 33 11.38 23.69 6.81
CA PRO A 33 10.09 24.34 6.83
C PRO A 33 9.28 24.09 5.56
N ARG A 34 7.96 23.90 5.72
CA ARG A 34 7.01 23.66 4.62
C ARG A 34 7.23 24.60 3.43
N LYS A 35 7.33 25.92 3.66
CA LYS A 35 7.51 26.94 2.62
C LYS A 35 8.74 26.68 1.74
N LYS A 36 9.86 26.27 2.33
CA LYS A 36 11.09 25.95 1.60
C LYS A 36 10.95 24.66 0.79
N ILE A 37 10.30 23.65 1.34
CA ILE A 37 10.01 22.40 0.61
C ILE A 37 9.10 22.67 -0.59
N THR A 38 8.02 23.46 -0.39
CA THR A 38 7.10 23.84 -1.46
C THR A 38 7.81 24.61 -2.57
N SER A 39 8.59 25.63 -2.20
CA SER A 39 9.36 26.43 -3.16
C SER A 39 10.35 25.58 -3.96
N LEU A 40 11.11 24.70 -3.30
CA LEU A 40 12.04 23.79 -3.97
C LEU A 40 11.30 22.85 -4.96
N ALA A 41 10.20 22.24 -4.52
CA ALA A 41 9.48 21.26 -5.34
C ALA A 41 8.78 21.89 -6.56
N ASN A 42 8.46 23.19 -6.51
CA ASN A 42 7.87 23.93 -7.63
C ASN A 42 8.88 24.58 -8.57
N ASP A 43 10.18 24.61 -8.22
CA ASP A 43 11.24 25.21 -9.03
C ASP A 43 11.93 24.11 -9.88
N PRO A 44 11.71 24.07 -11.20
CA PRO A 44 12.34 23.08 -12.09
C PRO A 44 13.87 23.16 -12.07
N THR A 45 14.44 24.36 -11.96
CA THR A 45 15.90 24.55 -11.96
C THR A 45 16.52 23.98 -10.69
N ALA A 46 15.86 24.20 -9.55
CA ALA A 46 16.29 23.62 -8.29
C ALA A 46 16.14 22.09 -8.28
N VAL A 47 15.06 21.54 -8.84
CA VAL A 47 14.86 20.08 -8.93
C VAL A 47 15.86 19.43 -9.87
N ALA A 48 16.18 20.06 -11.00
CA ALA A 48 17.16 19.55 -11.97
C ALA A 48 18.57 19.37 -11.36
N THR A 49 18.92 20.23 -10.40
CA THR A 49 20.23 20.21 -9.71
C THR A 49 20.18 19.56 -8.32
N HIS A 50 19.01 19.10 -7.88
CA HIS A 50 18.80 18.53 -6.55
C HIS A 50 19.48 17.17 -6.37
N ALA A 51 20.26 17.03 -5.30
CA ALA A 51 20.92 15.77 -4.94
C ALA A 51 19.98 14.88 -4.10
N PHE A 52 19.38 13.88 -4.74
CA PHE A 52 18.49 12.91 -4.08
C PHE A 52 19.27 11.99 -3.12
N PHE A 53 18.72 11.76 -1.93
CA PHE A 53 19.32 10.84 -0.97
C PHE A 53 19.03 9.37 -1.34
N PRO A 54 19.89 8.42 -0.90
CA PRO A 54 19.53 7.01 -0.91
C PRO A 54 18.25 6.75 -0.12
N LEU A 55 17.38 5.89 -0.63
CA LEU A 55 16.15 5.49 0.04
C LEU A 55 16.48 4.62 1.26
N LEU A 56 15.74 4.79 2.34
CA LEU A 56 15.85 3.89 3.49
C LEU A 56 15.00 2.63 3.26
N ARG A 57 15.66 1.47 3.14
CA ARG A 57 15.00 0.16 2.99
C ARG A 57 14.74 -0.47 4.34
N PHE A 58 13.54 -1.00 4.52
CA PHE A 58 13.18 -1.86 5.65
C PHE A 58 12.19 -2.93 5.18
N TYR A 59 12.03 -3.99 5.98
CA TYR A 59 11.16 -5.10 5.64
C TYR A 59 9.92 -5.12 6.52
N GLU A 60 8.74 -5.11 5.91
CA GLU A 60 7.52 -5.50 6.61
C GLU A 60 7.43 -7.03 6.61
N GLU A 61 7.62 -7.63 7.79
CA GLU A 61 7.59 -9.08 7.95
C GLU A 61 6.33 -9.56 8.66
N TRP A 62 5.77 -10.67 8.19
CA TRP A 62 4.74 -11.41 8.91
C TRP A 62 4.75 -12.90 8.60
N THR A 63 4.37 -13.68 9.61
CA THR A 63 4.16 -15.12 9.46
C THR A 63 2.74 -15.39 8.96
N LYS A 64 2.62 -16.21 7.90
CA LYS A 64 1.32 -16.71 7.45
C LYS A 64 0.83 -17.79 8.43
N PHE A 65 -0.43 -17.68 8.86
CA PHE A 65 -1.09 -18.74 9.61
C PHE A 65 -1.46 -19.85 8.62
N ARG A 66 -0.89 -21.04 8.78
CA ARG A 66 -1.31 -22.27 8.10
C ARG A 66 -1.49 -23.35 9.16
N LYS A 67 -2.61 -24.08 9.10
CA LYS A 67 -2.84 -25.26 9.95
C LYS A 67 -2.03 -26.42 9.35
N GLY A 68 -1.19 -27.08 10.15
CA GLY A 68 -0.45 -28.29 9.73
C GLY A 68 0.72 -28.10 8.74
N ALA A 69 1.19 -26.87 8.48
CA ALA A 69 2.32 -26.64 7.58
C ALA A 69 3.38 -25.70 8.19
N ILE A 70 4.62 -25.80 7.70
CA ILE A 70 5.76 -24.97 8.12
C ILE A 70 5.38 -23.48 8.03
N ARG A 71 5.67 -22.75 9.12
CA ARG A 71 5.43 -21.31 9.24
C ARG A 71 6.35 -20.54 8.28
N LYS A 72 5.85 -20.22 7.08
CA LYS A 72 6.58 -19.38 6.13
C LYS A 72 6.49 -17.89 6.51
N LYS A 73 7.64 -17.26 6.75
CA LYS A 73 7.75 -15.79 6.86
C LYS A 73 7.58 -15.17 5.47
N LYS A 74 6.78 -14.11 5.39
CA LYS A 74 6.70 -13.24 4.21
C LYS A 74 7.33 -11.90 4.60
N ALA A 75 8.29 -11.45 3.82
CA ALA A 75 8.92 -10.15 3.93
C ALA A 75 8.55 -9.33 2.69
N ARG A 76 8.24 -8.04 2.89
CA ARG A 76 8.04 -7.08 1.80
C ARG A 76 9.02 -5.92 2.00
N PRO A 77 9.96 -5.69 1.07
CA PRO A 77 10.81 -4.51 1.15
C PRO A 77 9.95 -3.26 0.92
N LEU A 78 10.14 -2.27 1.77
CA LEU A 78 9.58 -0.94 1.65
C LEU A 78 10.73 0.05 1.65
N ARG A 79 10.64 1.06 0.79
CA ARG A 79 11.68 2.06 0.59
C ARG A 79 11.07 3.44 0.77
N PHE A 80 11.60 4.23 1.69
CA PHE A 80 11.16 5.61 1.90
C PHE A 80 12.23 6.60 1.45
N ALA A 81 11.78 7.58 0.68
CA ALA A 81 12.59 8.73 0.25
C ALA A 81 12.90 9.65 1.43
N SER A 82 13.83 10.59 1.28
CA SER A 82 13.97 11.67 2.25
C SER A 82 12.72 12.54 2.27
N ARG A 83 12.53 13.40 3.28
CA ARG A 83 11.30 14.19 3.41
C ARG A 83 11.19 15.20 2.26
N VAL A 84 12.32 15.81 1.89
CA VAL A 84 12.43 16.70 0.73
C VAL A 84 12.17 15.94 -0.58
N ASP A 85 12.86 14.81 -0.80
CA ASP A 85 12.68 14.00 -2.02
C ASP A 85 11.23 13.51 -2.17
N ALA A 86 10.58 13.14 -1.06
CA ALA A 86 9.18 12.75 -1.04
C ALA A 86 8.25 13.89 -1.49
N ALA A 87 8.56 15.14 -1.15
CA ALA A 87 7.78 16.29 -1.59
C ALA A 87 7.98 16.57 -3.08
N ILE A 88 9.23 16.50 -3.58
CA ILE A 88 9.52 16.57 -5.02
C ILE A 88 8.71 15.49 -5.75
N TYR A 89 8.81 14.22 -5.32
CA TYR A 89 8.01 13.15 -5.90
C TYR A 89 6.51 13.43 -5.88
N ALA A 90 5.98 14.00 -4.79
CA ALA A 90 4.56 14.31 -4.68
C ALA A 90 4.12 15.43 -5.64
N ARG A 91 4.98 16.44 -5.89
CA ARG A 91 4.74 17.49 -6.88
C ARG A 91 4.70 16.93 -8.30
N TYR A 92 5.73 16.20 -8.72
CA TYR A 92 5.78 15.62 -10.07
C TYR A 92 4.67 14.60 -10.29
N ARG A 93 4.33 13.81 -9.25
CA ARG A 93 3.17 12.94 -9.28
C ARG A 93 1.86 13.70 -9.48
N ALA A 94 1.69 14.88 -8.87
CA ALA A 94 0.49 15.69 -9.08
C ALA A 94 0.39 16.15 -10.53
N SER A 95 1.49 16.70 -11.09
CA SER A 95 1.53 17.16 -12.49
C SER A 95 1.27 16.03 -13.48
N LEU A 96 1.90 14.87 -13.29
CA LEU A 96 1.76 13.74 -14.21
C LEU A 96 0.42 13.01 -14.05
N ALA A 97 -0.22 13.11 -12.88
CA ALA A 97 -1.52 12.48 -12.68
C ALA A 97 -2.55 13.11 -13.63
N ASP A 98 -2.58 14.44 -13.75
CA ASP A 98 -3.55 15.12 -14.61
C ASP A 98 -3.33 14.77 -16.09
N LEU A 99 -2.07 14.70 -16.54
CA LEU A 99 -1.71 14.26 -17.89
C LEU A 99 -2.09 12.80 -18.14
N TYR A 100 -1.88 11.92 -17.16
CA TYR A 100 -2.26 10.52 -17.26
C TYR A 100 -3.78 10.33 -17.30
N GLU A 101 -4.54 11.08 -16.50
CA GLU A 101 -6.01 11.05 -16.55
C GLU A 101 -6.53 11.52 -17.91
N ALA A 102 -5.93 12.55 -18.50
CA ALA A 102 -6.27 13.03 -19.84
C ALA A 102 -5.97 11.97 -20.92
N GLU A 103 -4.81 11.30 -20.83
CA GLU A 103 -4.46 10.24 -21.78
C GLU A 103 -5.37 9.00 -21.63
N LEU A 104 -5.78 8.65 -20.40
CA LEU A 104 -6.76 7.59 -20.18
C LEU A 104 -8.13 7.94 -20.79
N ALA A 105 -8.59 9.19 -20.62
CA ALA A 105 -9.83 9.64 -21.21
C ALA A 105 -9.78 9.61 -22.74
N LYS A 106 -8.69 10.07 -23.34
CA LYS A 106 -8.45 10.04 -24.79
C LYS A 106 -8.52 8.62 -25.36
N ARG A 107 -8.00 7.64 -24.62
CA ARG A 107 -7.97 6.22 -25.01
C ARG A 107 -9.23 5.43 -24.64
N GLY A 108 -10.19 6.04 -23.93
CA GLY A 108 -11.36 5.32 -23.41
C GLY A 108 -11.03 4.31 -22.29
N LEU A 109 -9.92 4.51 -21.57
CA LEU A 109 -9.43 3.59 -20.54
C LEU A 109 -9.74 4.06 -19.11
N SER A 110 -10.57 5.10 -18.94
CA SER A 110 -10.83 5.75 -17.64
C SER A 110 -11.31 4.80 -16.54
N ASP A 111 -11.99 3.71 -16.88
CA ASP A 111 -12.53 2.74 -15.92
C ASP A 111 -11.59 1.56 -15.62
N ILE A 112 -10.43 1.48 -16.26
CA ILE A 112 -9.62 0.25 -16.27
C ILE A 112 -8.59 0.21 -15.14
N PRO A 113 -7.55 1.06 -15.11
CA PRO A 113 -6.66 1.11 -13.97
C PRO A 113 -7.42 1.74 -12.81
N VAL A 114 -7.85 0.93 -11.85
CA VAL A 114 -8.70 1.39 -10.73
C VAL A 114 -7.92 1.69 -9.45
N ALA A 115 -6.64 1.29 -9.40
CA ALA A 115 -5.76 1.56 -8.26
C ALA A 115 -5.11 2.95 -8.34
N TYR A 116 -4.85 3.54 -7.17
CA TYR A 116 -4.07 4.79 -6.99
C TYR A 116 -4.61 6.05 -7.69
N ARG A 117 -5.84 5.98 -8.19
CA ARG A 117 -6.56 7.07 -8.86
C ARG A 117 -7.75 7.55 -8.04
N ARG A 118 -8.23 8.74 -8.38
CA ARG A 118 -9.44 9.34 -7.80
C ARG A 118 -10.61 9.02 -8.73
N LEU A 119 -11.28 7.91 -8.47
CA LEU A 119 -12.44 7.49 -9.24
C LEU A 119 -13.70 8.07 -8.60
N PRO A 120 -14.48 8.91 -9.30
CA PRO A 120 -15.74 9.43 -8.79
C PRO A 120 -16.70 8.30 -8.43
N LYS A 121 -17.51 8.54 -7.40
CA LYS A 121 -18.58 7.63 -6.99
C LYS A 121 -19.92 8.36 -7.08
N GLU A 122 -20.95 7.66 -7.56
CA GLU A 122 -22.34 8.11 -7.48
C GLU A 122 -22.72 8.42 -6.02
N GLY A 123 -23.35 9.58 -5.80
CA GLY A 123 -23.66 10.08 -4.46
C GLY A 123 -22.48 10.74 -3.73
N GLY A 124 -21.37 11.01 -4.43
CA GLY A 124 -20.26 11.81 -3.95
C GLY A 124 -19.07 11.01 -3.39
N GLY A 125 -17.90 11.65 -3.41
CA GLY A 125 -16.64 11.06 -2.97
C GLY A 125 -15.96 10.19 -4.03
N ASN A 126 -15.05 9.31 -3.60
CA ASN A 126 -14.27 8.45 -4.49
C ASN A 126 -14.50 6.97 -4.18
N LYS A 127 -14.49 6.13 -5.23
CA LYS A 127 -14.52 4.67 -5.09
C LYS A 127 -13.30 4.20 -4.28
N CYS A 128 -13.54 3.29 -3.36
CA CYS A 128 -12.49 2.55 -2.67
C CYS A 128 -12.44 1.10 -3.14
N ASN A 129 -11.50 0.31 -2.60
CA ASN A 129 -11.37 -1.11 -2.94
C ASN A 129 -12.65 -1.93 -2.71
N ILE A 130 -13.50 -1.53 -1.74
CA ILE A 130 -14.80 -2.16 -1.49
C ILE A 130 -15.75 -1.91 -2.65
N ASP A 131 -15.82 -0.67 -3.12
CA ASP A 131 -16.71 -0.26 -4.21
C ASP A 131 -16.26 -0.94 -5.51
N ILE A 132 -14.97 -0.96 -5.81
CA ILE A 132 -14.40 -1.64 -6.99
C ILE A 132 -14.70 -3.16 -6.96
N ALA A 133 -14.59 -3.81 -5.80
CA ALA A 133 -14.93 -5.22 -5.68
C ALA A 133 -16.42 -5.48 -5.93
N ARG A 134 -17.28 -4.58 -5.44
CA ARG A 134 -18.72 -4.63 -5.67
C ARG A 134 -19.04 -4.47 -7.15
N ASP A 135 -18.41 -3.53 -7.84
CA ASP A 135 -18.64 -3.31 -9.29
C ASP A 135 -18.36 -4.60 -10.07
N VAL A 136 -17.25 -5.28 -9.76
CA VAL A 136 -16.91 -6.56 -10.41
C VAL A 136 -17.93 -7.65 -10.10
N PHE A 137 -18.35 -7.79 -8.84
CA PHE A 137 -19.33 -8.82 -8.46
C PHE A 137 -20.73 -8.51 -8.99
N ALA A 138 -21.10 -7.24 -9.11
CA ALA A 138 -22.34 -6.82 -9.77
C ALA A 138 -22.32 -7.21 -11.24
N TYR A 139 -21.23 -6.90 -11.95
CA TYR A 139 -21.08 -7.29 -13.35
C TYR A 139 -21.18 -8.82 -13.55
N VAL A 140 -20.52 -9.61 -12.69
CA VAL A 140 -20.65 -11.08 -12.69
C VAL A 140 -22.09 -11.54 -12.50
N ARG A 141 -22.80 -10.96 -11.51
CA ARG A 141 -24.19 -11.31 -11.21
C ARG A 141 -25.13 -10.96 -12.37
N ASP A 142 -24.94 -9.78 -12.94
CA ASP A 142 -25.81 -9.23 -13.97
C ASP A 142 -25.59 -9.95 -15.30
N LEU A 143 -24.35 -10.32 -15.62
CA LEU A 143 -24.01 -11.14 -16.79
C LEU A 143 -24.50 -12.59 -16.67
N GLY A 144 -24.46 -13.18 -15.46
CA GLY A 144 -24.89 -14.55 -15.22
C GLY A 144 -23.85 -15.58 -15.69
N ASP A 145 -24.06 -16.13 -16.90
CA ASP A 145 -23.21 -17.18 -17.48
C ASP A 145 -21.87 -16.62 -17.93
N CYS A 146 -20.86 -16.73 -17.07
CA CYS A 146 -19.57 -16.11 -17.33
C CYS A 146 -18.37 -16.84 -16.74
N ILE A 147 -17.21 -16.56 -17.33
CA ILE A 147 -15.89 -16.97 -16.85
C ILE A 147 -15.19 -15.74 -16.30
N VAL A 148 -14.62 -15.90 -15.10
CA VAL A 148 -13.85 -14.85 -14.44
C VAL A 148 -12.42 -15.32 -14.27
N THR A 149 -11.49 -14.56 -14.83
CA THR A 149 -10.04 -14.77 -14.70
C THR A 149 -9.44 -13.67 -13.87
N VAL A 150 -8.82 -14.02 -12.74
CA VAL A 150 -8.04 -13.13 -11.88
C VAL A 150 -6.57 -13.52 -11.98
N VAL A 151 -5.71 -12.56 -12.28
CA VAL A 151 -4.25 -12.77 -12.35
C VAL A 151 -3.50 -11.72 -11.53
N ASP A 152 -2.25 -12.03 -11.18
CA ASP A 152 -1.35 -11.15 -10.43
C ASP A 152 0.01 -11.09 -11.13
N ILE A 153 0.55 -9.87 -11.29
CA ILE A 153 1.86 -9.64 -11.87
C ILE A 153 2.95 -9.87 -10.81
N LYS A 154 3.86 -10.81 -11.07
CA LYS A 154 4.95 -11.17 -10.16
C LYS A 154 5.91 -9.99 -10.01
N SER A 155 6.19 -9.60 -8.76
CA SER A 155 7.23 -8.59 -8.42
C SER A 155 7.10 -7.31 -9.26
N TYR A 156 5.87 -6.81 -9.38
CA TYR A 156 5.50 -5.81 -10.38
C TYR A 156 6.43 -4.60 -10.43
N PHE A 157 6.59 -3.91 -9.29
CA PHE A 157 7.45 -2.72 -9.19
C PHE A 157 8.91 -3.03 -9.52
N GLU A 158 9.41 -4.19 -9.09
CA GLU A 158 10.79 -4.63 -9.37
C GLU A 158 11.01 -5.14 -10.80
N SER A 159 9.98 -5.15 -11.65
CA SER A 159 10.05 -5.71 -13.02
C SER A 159 9.73 -4.69 -14.11
N LEU A 160 9.59 -3.40 -13.77
CA LEU A 160 9.27 -2.35 -14.76
C LEU A 160 10.51 -1.92 -15.53
N ASP A 161 10.49 -2.06 -16.85
CA ASP A 161 11.57 -1.63 -17.74
C ASP A 161 11.75 -0.10 -17.74
N HIS A 162 12.97 0.39 -17.54
CA HIS A 162 13.22 1.83 -17.42
C HIS A 162 13.04 2.59 -18.72
N LYS A 163 13.36 1.98 -19.86
CA LYS A 163 13.17 2.59 -21.18
C LYS A 163 11.68 2.83 -21.42
N ARG A 164 10.85 1.82 -21.20
CA ARG A 164 9.39 1.94 -21.34
C ARG A 164 8.79 2.97 -20.38
N ILE A 165 9.29 3.07 -19.14
CA ILE A 165 8.88 4.15 -18.23
C ILE A 165 9.16 5.51 -18.87
N LYS A 166 10.37 5.70 -19.41
CA LYS A 166 10.77 6.96 -20.05
C LYS A 166 9.87 7.26 -21.25
N ASP A 167 9.67 6.29 -22.14
CA ASP A 167 8.88 6.46 -23.37
C ASP A 167 7.44 6.92 -23.05
N VAL A 168 6.77 6.28 -22.08
CA VAL A 168 5.42 6.67 -21.68
C VAL A 168 5.42 8.03 -20.95
N TRP A 169 6.45 8.34 -20.18
CA TRP A 169 6.56 9.64 -19.52
C TRP A 169 6.69 10.77 -20.54
N GLU A 170 7.51 10.59 -21.58
CA GLU A 170 7.66 11.54 -22.69
C GLU A 170 6.36 11.68 -23.49
N LEU A 171 5.66 10.57 -23.73
CA LEU A 171 4.32 10.57 -24.31
C LEU A 171 3.36 11.47 -23.51
N LEU A 172 3.30 11.29 -22.18
CA LEU A 172 2.40 12.08 -21.32
C LEU A 172 2.73 13.58 -21.36
N LEU A 173 4.01 13.94 -21.52
CA LEU A 173 4.45 15.33 -21.64
C LEU A 173 4.27 15.90 -23.05
N GLY A 174 4.10 15.05 -24.07
CA GLY A 174 4.11 15.43 -25.48
C GLY A 174 5.48 15.91 -25.99
N ARG A 175 6.56 15.64 -25.25
CA ARG A 175 7.94 16.06 -25.55
C ARG A 175 8.95 15.21 -24.80
N GLY A 176 10.24 15.30 -25.18
CA GLY A 176 11.34 14.68 -24.43
C GLY A 176 11.41 15.19 -22.99
N LEU A 177 11.97 14.37 -22.07
CA LEU A 177 12.05 14.72 -20.64
C LEU A 177 12.86 16.00 -20.40
N PRO A 178 12.25 17.07 -19.85
CA PRO A 178 13.00 18.23 -19.39
C PRO A 178 13.96 17.86 -18.24
N SER A 179 14.96 18.70 -17.96
CA SER A 179 16.07 18.37 -17.04
C SER A 179 15.62 18.01 -15.62
N ASP A 180 14.59 18.66 -15.13
CA ASP A 180 13.98 18.44 -13.82
C ASP A 180 13.20 17.11 -13.76
N HIS A 181 12.41 16.82 -14.79
CA HIS A 181 11.77 15.53 -14.98
C HIS A 181 12.78 14.39 -15.13
N LEU A 182 13.88 14.62 -15.87
CA LEU A 182 14.96 13.65 -16.03
C LEU A 182 15.65 13.37 -14.68
N ALA A 183 15.84 14.39 -13.84
CA ALA A 183 16.38 14.21 -12.48
C ALA A 183 15.46 13.32 -11.64
N VAL A 184 14.14 13.57 -11.65
CA VAL A 184 13.14 12.76 -10.93
C VAL A 184 13.02 11.34 -11.51
N PHE A 185 13.07 11.18 -12.83
CA PHE A 185 13.11 9.89 -13.48
C PHE A 185 14.34 9.09 -13.04
N ASN A 186 15.53 9.69 -13.13
CA ASN A 186 16.78 9.05 -12.70
C ASN A 186 16.77 8.69 -11.22
N SER A 187 16.20 9.54 -10.35
CA SER A 187 16.17 9.27 -8.91
C SER A 187 15.25 8.11 -8.52
N ILE A 188 14.28 7.73 -9.37
CA ILE A 188 13.45 6.54 -9.16
C ILE A 188 13.92 5.31 -9.94
N THR A 189 14.66 5.45 -11.04
CA THR A 189 15.16 4.31 -11.84
C THR A 189 16.56 3.90 -11.42
N LYS A 190 17.47 4.86 -11.29
CA LYS A 190 18.87 4.71 -10.83
C LYS A 190 19.00 4.97 -9.33
N TYR A 191 17.96 4.64 -8.58
CA TYR A 191 17.88 4.91 -7.15
C TYR A 191 18.98 4.15 -6.38
N SER A 192 19.38 4.72 -5.25
CA SER A 192 20.22 4.03 -4.27
C SER A 192 19.43 3.71 -3.02
N ILE A 193 19.86 2.71 -2.26
CA ILE A 193 19.26 2.33 -0.98
C ILE A 193 20.30 2.19 0.12
N VAL A 194 19.85 2.38 1.34
CA VAL A 194 20.57 2.01 2.57
C VAL A 194 19.62 1.18 3.44
N ASP A 195 20.06 0.01 3.90
CA ASP A 195 19.28 -0.81 4.83
C ASP A 195 19.19 -0.16 6.20
N LEU A 196 17.96 0.11 6.66
CA LEU A 196 17.73 0.77 7.95
C LEU A 196 18.28 -0.06 9.11
N GLU A 197 18.26 -1.39 9.03
CA GLU A 197 18.84 -2.24 10.06
C GLU A 197 20.36 -2.11 10.12
N ALA A 198 21.03 -2.16 8.96
CA ALA A 198 22.48 -2.01 8.86
C ALA A 198 22.92 -0.61 9.34
N LEU A 199 22.19 0.42 8.90
CA LEU A 199 22.40 1.81 9.34
C LEU A 199 22.20 1.96 10.85
N SER A 200 21.17 1.33 11.42
CA SER A 200 20.90 1.39 12.86
C SER A 200 22.01 0.74 13.69
N LYS A 201 22.63 -0.32 13.18
CA LYS A 201 23.81 -0.94 13.79
C LYS A 201 25.02 -0.02 13.65
N ARG A 202 25.30 0.49 12.44
CA ARG A 202 26.44 1.38 12.15
C ARG A 202 26.46 2.66 13.01
N LEU A 203 25.28 3.23 13.26
CA LEU A 203 25.11 4.46 14.04
C LEU A 203 24.76 4.19 15.51
N ASN A 204 24.86 2.94 15.97
CA ASN A 204 24.55 2.54 17.35
C ASN A 204 23.16 3.03 17.83
N LEU A 205 22.17 3.08 16.93
CA LEU A 205 20.85 3.67 17.22
C LEU A 205 20.07 2.87 18.27
N ASN A 206 20.35 1.58 18.37
CA ASN A 206 19.73 0.68 19.34
C ASN A 206 20.48 0.62 20.68
N GLU A 207 21.69 1.20 20.74
CA GLU A 207 22.48 1.25 21.97
C GLU A 207 21.95 2.33 22.92
N ARG A 208 22.29 2.19 24.20
CA ARG A 208 21.89 3.14 25.24
C ARG A 208 22.71 4.41 25.10
N VAL A 209 22.07 5.55 25.36
CA VAL A 209 22.77 6.83 25.47
C VAL A 209 23.69 6.75 26.69
N PRO A 210 25.01 6.96 26.55
CA PRO A 210 25.90 7.06 27.69
C PRO A 210 25.48 8.26 28.55
N GLN A 211 25.13 8.03 29.81
CA GLN A 211 24.78 9.09 30.76
C GLN A 211 25.37 8.79 32.14
N VAL A 212 25.92 9.83 32.77
CA VAL A 212 26.36 9.84 34.18
C VAL A 212 25.25 10.49 34.99
N GLY A 213 24.69 9.77 35.97
CA GLY A 213 23.51 10.22 36.71
C GLY A 213 22.18 10.08 35.94
N GLY A 214 21.10 10.60 36.50
CA GLY A 214 19.75 10.50 35.92
C GLY A 214 18.93 9.32 36.47
N ASN A 215 17.59 9.43 36.33
CA ASN A 215 16.65 8.42 36.82
C ASN A 215 16.76 7.12 36.00
N ARG A 216 16.14 6.04 36.48
CA ARG A 216 16.17 4.71 35.84
C ARG A 216 15.66 4.71 34.38
N ARG A 217 14.81 5.67 34.00
CA ARG A 217 14.28 5.82 32.63
C ARG A 217 15.34 6.41 31.70
N ASP A 218 16.08 7.41 32.16
CA ASP A 218 17.13 8.07 31.38
C ASP A 218 18.29 7.11 31.10
N ARG A 219 18.69 6.29 32.08
CA ARG A 219 19.72 5.23 31.94
C ARG A 219 19.37 4.11 30.94
N ARG A 220 18.11 3.99 30.53
CA ARG A 220 17.65 2.99 29.54
C ARG A 220 17.28 3.61 28.20
N LYS A 221 17.45 4.92 28.04
CA LYS A 221 17.17 5.65 26.80
C LYS A 221 18.17 5.21 25.73
N ARG A 222 17.67 4.88 24.54
CA ARG A 222 18.52 4.54 23.38
C ARG A 222 18.75 5.75 22.50
N ASN A 223 19.78 5.71 21.68
CA ASN A 223 20.08 6.76 20.71
C ASN A 223 18.88 7.07 19.80
N ILE A 224 18.15 6.05 19.34
CA ILE A 224 16.94 6.23 18.53
C ILE A 224 15.79 6.90 19.30
N ASP A 225 15.71 6.71 20.62
CA ASP A 225 14.67 7.31 21.43
C ASP A 225 15.01 8.79 21.72
N ALA A 226 16.29 9.12 21.89
CA ALA A 226 16.76 10.51 21.91
C ALA A 226 16.48 11.25 20.59
N LEU A 227 16.67 10.59 19.44
CA LEU A 227 16.32 11.17 18.13
C LEU A 227 14.82 11.45 18.01
N LYS A 228 13.96 10.56 18.53
CA LYS A 228 12.51 10.76 18.52
C LYS A 228 12.09 11.94 19.39
N ASP A 229 12.66 12.07 20.60
CA ASP A 229 12.35 13.16 21.51
C ASP A 229 12.71 14.53 20.90
N ARG A 230 13.76 14.58 20.08
CA ARG A 230 14.16 15.78 19.33
C ARG A 230 13.33 16.02 18.07
N GLY A 231 12.23 15.28 17.86
CA GLY A 231 11.34 15.45 16.71
C GLY A 231 11.82 14.77 15.43
N LYS A 232 12.74 13.80 15.50
CA LYS A 232 13.25 13.04 14.33
C LYS A 232 13.94 13.90 13.26
N LYS A 233 14.57 15.01 13.68
CA LYS A 233 15.14 16.05 12.81
C LYS A 233 16.09 15.51 11.74
N GLN A 234 17.04 14.65 12.12
CA GLN A 234 18.04 14.09 11.19
C GLN A 234 18.64 12.82 11.81
N ILE A 235 18.85 11.74 11.04
CA ILE A 235 19.37 10.48 11.57
C ILE A 235 20.87 10.56 11.92
N CYS A 236 21.64 11.30 11.15
CA CYS A 236 23.06 11.56 11.35
C CYS A 236 23.44 12.90 10.70
N SER A 237 24.58 13.48 11.08
CA SER A 237 25.05 14.71 10.43
C SER A 237 25.48 14.47 8.98
N THR A 238 25.65 15.53 8.19
CA THR A 238 26.18 15.42 6.83
C THR A 238 27.61 14.85 6.81
N LYS A 239 28.41 15.15 7.83
CA LYS A 239 29.74 14.57 8.05
C LYS A 239 29.63 13.06 8.29
N ASP A 240 28.81 12.65 9.25
CA ASP A 240 28.59 11.23 9.57
C ASP A 240 28.01 10.46 8.39
N PHE A 241 27.15 11.08 7.58
CA PHE A 241 26.66 10.48 6.35
C PHE A 241 27.81 10.16 5.40
N ARG A 242 28.70 11.11 5.12
CA ARG A 242 29.86 10.87 4.24
C ARG A 242 30.80 9.80 4.81
N GLU A 243 31.19 9.98 6.07
CA GLU A 243 32.19 9.13 6.72
C GLU A 243 31.67 7.71 7.00
N LEU A 244 30.49 7.60 7.61
CA LEU A 244 29.98 6.34 8.17
C LEU A 244 28.96 5.64 7.27
N VAL A 245 28.33 6.34 6.31
CA VAL A 245 27.30 5.77 5.43
C VAL A 245 27.80 5.67 3.99
N ALA A 246 28.34 6.74 3.41
CA ALA A 246 28.90 6.74 2.05
C ALA A 246 30.27 6.07 1.99
N GLY A 247 30.96 5.96 3.12
CA GLY A 247 32.17 5.17 3.29
C GLY A 247 33.45 5.90 2.95
N THR A 248 33.52 7.21 3.22
CA THR A 248 34.75 7.99 3.01
C THR A 248 35.76 7.81 4.14
N LYS A 249 35.39 7.18 5.26
CA LYS A 249 36.28 6.93 6.41
C LYS A 249 36.79 5.50 6.41
N THR A 250 38.09 5.33 6.60
CA THR A 250 38.74 4.01 6.73
C THR A 250 38.06 3.17 7.82
N GLY A 251 37.83 1.88 7.53
CA GLY A 251 37.12 0.95 8.42
C GLY A 251 35.58 1.02 8.33
N PHE A 252 35.02 1.94 7.55
CA PHE A 252 33.58 2.06 7.35
C PHE A 252 33.22 1.92 5.88
N PRO A 253 33.03 0.70 5.34
CA PRO A 253 32.61 0.53 3.96
C PRO A 253 31.23 1.15 3.72
N SER A 254 31.01 1.58 2.47
CA SER A 254 29.75 2.19 2.04
C SER A 254 28.56 1.28 2.30
N LEU A 255 27.51 1.83 2.89
CA LEU A 255 26.21 1.16 3.06
C LEU A 255 25.27 1.41 1.87
N ILE A 256 25.68 2.27 0.92
CA ILE A 256 24.86 2.67 -0.23
C ILE A 256 24.92 1.57 -1.29
N GLN A 257 23.75 0.99 -1.59
CA GLN A 257 23.57 0.02 -2.66
C GLN A 257 22.83 0.69 -3.82
N LYS A 258 23.40 0.68 -5.02
CA LYS A 258 22.77 1.26 -6.21
C LYS A 258 21.88 0.23 -6.91
N ASN A 259 20.79 0.67 -7.52
CA ASN A 259 20.09 -0.14 -8.51
C ASN A 259 20.96 -0.22 -9.77
N GLY A 260 21.57 -1.37 -10.02
CA GLY A 260 22.41 -1.62 -11.19
C GLY A 260 21.67 -2.23 -12.39
N PHE A 261 20.34 -2.37 -12.30
CA PHE A 261 19.51 -2.93 -13.35
C PHE A 261 18.83 -1.82 -14.16
N ASP A 262 18.58 -2.08 -15.45
CA ASP A 262 17.78 -1.22 -16.33
C ASP A 262 16.26 -1.42 -16.16
N PHE A 263 15.87 -2.01 -15.03
CA PHE A 263 14.49 -2.25 -14.65
C PHE A 263 14.30 -2.12 -13.14
N GLY A 264 13.04 -2.02 -12.73
CA GLY A 264 12.61 -1.95 -11.35
C GLY A 264 12.62 -0.52 -10.79
N ILE A 265 11.55 -0.17 -10.06
CA ILE A 265 11.40 1.10 -9.36
C ILE A 265 11.14 0.86 -7.86
N PRO A 266 11.44 1.83 -6.98
CA PRO A 266 11.30 1.65 -5.55
C PRO A 266 9.84 1.64 -5.13
N GLN A 267 9.41 0.55 -4.50
CA GLN A 267 8.09 0.51 -3.87
C GLN A 267 8.07 1.37 -2.59
N GLY A 268 7.24 2.43 -2.57
CA GLY A 268 7.00 3.27 -1.39
C GLY A 268 7.32 4.76 -1.55
N THR A 269 7.90 5.18 -2.68
CA THR A 269 8.01 6.62 -2.99
C THR A 269 6.63 7.17 -3.39
N PRO A 270 6.38 8.48 -3.21
CA PRO A 270 5.10 9.09 -3.56
C PRO A 270 4.73 8.99 -5.04
N ILE A 271 5.67 8.83 -5.97
CA ILE A 271 5.43 8.83 -7.42
C ILE A 271 5.36 7.43 -8.05
N SER A 272 5.98 6.42 -7.43
CA SER A 272 6.10 5.07 -8.03
C SER A 272 4.74 4.42 -8.36
N ASP A 273 3.68 4.76 -7.63
CA ASP A 273 2.34 4.22 -7.89
C ASP A 273 1.76 4.68 -9.22
N LEU A 274 1.93 5.96 -9.55
CA LEU A 274 1.53 6.55 -10.82
C LEU A 274 2.40 6.03 -11.97
N VAL A 275 3.72 5.95 -11.76
CA VAL A 275 4.66 5.39 -12.75
C VAL A 275 4.30 3.96 -13.11
N ALA A 276 4.02 3.15 -12.10
CA ALA A 276 3.54 1.80 -12.31
C ALA A 276 2.20 1.78 -13.05
N ASN A 277 1.30 2.75 -12.83
CA ASN A 277 0.05 2.79 -13.59
C ASN A 277 0.26 3.10 -15.07
N PHE A 278 0.95 4.20 -15.40
CA PHE A 278 1.09 4.60 -16.80
C PHE A 278 2.00 3.65 -17.59
N TYR A 279 2.95 2.96 -16.95
CA TYR A 279 3.79 1.94 -17.62
C TYR A 279 2.96 0.92 -18.43
N LEU A 280 1.80 0.52 -17.90
CA LEU A 280 0.91 -0.46 -18.51
C LEU A 280 -0.14 0.16 -19.43
N ILE A 281 -0.07 1.44 -19.80
CA ILE A 281 -1.15 2.07 -20.59
C ILE A 281 -1.41 1.39 -21.94
N ASP A 282 -0.37 0.97 -22.68
CA ASP A 282 -0.58 0.24 -23.94
C ASP A 282 -1.01 -1.22 -23.72
N PHE A 283 -0.58 -1.83 -22.61
CA PHE A 283 -1.07 -3.15 -22.21
C PHE A 283 -2.57 -3.09 -21.88
N ASP A 284 -2.98 -2.05 -21.14
CA ASP A 284 -4.37 -1.82 -20.78
C ASP A 284 -5.21 -1.60 -22.03
N GLN A 285 -4.70 -0.87 -23.03
CA GLN A 285 -5.35 -0.70 -24.33
C GLN A 285 -5.58 -2.05 -25.02
N GLU A 286 -4.52 -2.84 -25.23
CA GLU A 286 -4.62 -4.11 -25.95
C GLU A 286 -5.56 -5.11 -25.26
N VAL A 287 -5.51 -5.17 -23.91
CA VAL A 287 -6.44 -6.00 -23.14
C VAL A 287 -7.86 -5.47 -23.22
N SER A 288 -8.06 -4.14 -23.15
CA SER A 288 -9.37 -3.51 -23.28
C SER A 288 -10.01 -3.85 -24.62
N ASP A 289 -9.27 -3.68 -25.72
CA ASP A 289 -9.77 -3.93 -27.07
C ASP A 289 -10.17 -5.41 -27.21
N TRP A 290 -9.35 -6.33 -26.70
CA TRP A 290 -9.62 -7.77 -26.74
C TRP A 290 -10.85 -8.18 -25.90
N VAL A 291 -11.08 -7.52 -24.76
CA VAL A 291 -12.24 -7.78 -23.89
C VAL A 291 -13.52 -7.13 -24.44
N SER A 292 -13.44 -5.94 -25.03
CA SER A 292 -14.58 -5.20 -25.56
C SER A 292 -15.29 -5.95 -26.69
N VAL A 293 -14.53 -6.58 -27.60
CA VAL A 293 -15.11 -7.40 -28.69
C VAL A 293 -15.80 -8.67 -28.19
N ARG A 294 -15.59 -9.04 -26.91
CA ARG A 294 -16.21 -10.18 -26.24
C ARG A 294 -17.32 -9.77 -25.27
N SER A 295 -17.74 -8.50 -25.31
CA SER A 295 -18.77 -7.95 -24.41
C SER A 295 -18.46 -8.20 -22.93
N GLY A 296 -17.18 -8.13 -22.57
CA GLY A 296 -16.71 -8.42 -21.22
C GLY A 296 -16.34 -7.17 -20.41
N MET A 297 -15.83 -7.40 -19.19
CA MET A 297 -15.29 -6.36 -18.31
C MET A 297 -13.85 -6.67 -17.94
N TYR A 298 -13.00 -5.64 -18.04
CA TYR A 298 -11.61 -5.66 -17.59
C TYR A 298 -11.36 -4.56 -16.54
N ARG A 299 -10.70 -4.92 -15.43
CA ARG A 299 -10.20 -3.98 -14.41
C ARG A 299 -8.79 -4.34 -13.97
N ARG A 300 -7.95 -3.33 -13.77
CA ARG A 300 -6.59 -3.48 -13.23
C ARG A 300 -6.43 -2.69 -11.93
N TYR A 301 -6.26 -3.39 -10.82
CA TYR A 301 -5.90 -2.82 -9.53
C TYR A 301 -4.40 -2.99 -9.30
N SER A 302 -3.58 -2.07 -9.83
CA SER A 302 -2.11 -2.16 -9.76
C SER A 302 -1.61 -3.44 -10.44
N ASP A 303 -1.19 -4.44 -9.66
CA ASP A 303 -0.68 -5.74 -10.08
C ASP A 303 -1.77 -6.82 -10.16
N ASP A 304 -2.93 -6.59 -9.53
CA ASP A 304 -4.09 -7.49 -9.60
C ASP A 304 -4.96 -7.13 -10.82
N ILE A 305 -5.19 -8.09 -11.72
CA ILE A 305 -6.02 -7.94 -12.92
C ILE A 305 -7.23 -8.87 -12.81
N VAL A 306 -8.41 -8.39 -13.21
CA VAL A 306 -9.61 -9.22 -13.37
C VAL A 306 -10.24 -8.99 -14.75
N ILE A 307 -10.59 -10.09 -15.41
CA ILE A 307 -11.38 -10.15 -16.63
C ILE A 307 -12.63 -10.98 -16.35
N VAL A 308 -13.80 -10.50 -16.77
CA VAL A 308 -15.08 -11.21 -16.74
C VAL A 308 -15.60 -11.29 -18.18
N LEU A 309 -15.82 -12.49 -18.70
CA LEU A 309 -16.30 -12.73 -20.07
C LEU A 309 -17.56 -13.60 -20.07
N PRO A 310 -18.52 -13.34 -20.96
CA PRO A 310 -19.61 -14.28 -21.23
C PRO A 310 -19.06 -15.66 -21.62
N ASN A 311 -19.68 -16.74 -21.14
CA ASN A 311 -19.27 -18.11 -21.51
C ASN A 311 -19.28 -18.34 -23.03
N SER A 312 -20.22 -17.73 -23.74
CA SER A 312 -20.37 -17.82 -25.20
C SER A 312 -19.31 -17.06 -26.00
N SER A 313 -18.54 -16.18 -25.35
CA SER A 313 -17.56 -15.30 -26.00
C SER A 313 -16.14 -15.86 -26.03
N VAL A 314 -15.94 -17.05 -25.48
CA VAL A 314 -14.63 -17.70 -25.35
C VAL A 314 -14.66 -19.09 -25.98
N ALA A 315 -13.57 -19.45 -26.64
CA ALA A 315 -13.38 -20.77 -27.24
C ALA A 315 -13.11 -21.84 -26.16
N ASN A 316 -12.48 -21.47 -25.06
CA ASN A 316 -12.27 -22.34 -23.91
C ASN A 316 -12.11 -21.56 -22.60
N ASP A 317 -12.26 -22.26 -21.48
CA ASP A 317 -12.23 -21.70 -20.14
C ASP A 317 -10.94 -20.95 -19.77
N MET A 318 -9.82 -21.25 -20.44
CA MET A 318 -8.49 -20.72 -20.12
C MET A 318 -8.03 -19.59 -21.06
N GLU A 319 -8.82 -19.24 -22.08
CA GLU A 319 -8.43 -18.31 -23.15
C GLU A 319 -7.94 -16.96 -22.61
N ALA A 320 -8.67 -16.38 -21.64
CA ALA A 320 -8.29 -15.09 -21.04
C ALA A 320 -6.94 -15.16 -20.28
N LYS A 321 -6.65 -16.28 -19.60
CA LYS A 321 -5.36 -16.49 -18.92
C LYS A 321 -4.23 -16.53 -19.93
N GLU A 322 -4.39 -17.31 -21.00
CA GLU A 322 -3.38 -17.51 -22.03
C GLU A 322 -3.10 -16.21 -22.79
N PHE A 323 -4.16 -15.49 -23.17
CA PHE A 323 -4.06 -14.16 -23.75
C PHE A 323 -3.28 -13.21 -22.85
N LEU A 324 -3.66 -13.08 -21.57
CA LEU A 324 -2.96 -12.20 -20.63
C LEU A 324 -1.48 -12.61 -20.43
N GLN A 325 -1.18 -13.91 -20.38
CA GLN A 325 0.19 -14.42 -20.24
C GLN A 325 1.07 -14.08 -21.45
N LYS A 326 0.50 -14.08 -22.66
CA LYS A 326 1.18 -13.66 -23.89
C LYS A 326 1.32 -12.14 -23.96
N CYS A 327 0.21 -11.41 -23.76
CA CYS A 327 0.14 -9.96 -23.87
C CYS A 327 1.08 -9.27 -22.88
N ILE A 328 1.12 -9.67 -21.61
CA ILE A 328 1.98 -9.00 -20.62
C ILE A 328 3.48 -9.09 -20.96
N ARG A 329 3.91 -10.18 -21.61
CA ARG A 329 5.31 -10.37 -22.04
C ARG A 329 5.68 -9.46 -23.20
N LYS A 330 4.72 -9.14 -24.09
CA LYS A 330 4.88 -8.18 -25.19
C LYS A 330 5.17 -6.77 -24.67
N HIS A 331 4.54 -6.38 -23.56
CA HIS A 331 4.69 -5.04 -22.97
C HIS A 331 5.78 -4.94 -21.88
N GLY A 332 6.53 -6.01 -21.63
CA GLY A 332 7.62 -5.96 -20.66
C GLY A 332 8.39 -7.28 -20.60
N ALA A 333 9.66 -7.25 -21.00
CA ALA A 333 10.52 -8.43 -21.01
C ALA A 333 10.69 -9.07 -19.62
N GLN A 334 10.57 -8.30 -18.53
CA GLN A 334 10.65 -8.79 -17.15
C GLN A 334 9.28 -9.08 -16.52
N LEU A 335 8.18 -8.64 -17.13
CA LEU A 335 6.85 -8.83 -16.58
C LEU A 335 6.35 -10.26 -16.75
N ARG A 336 5.84 -10.85 -15.68
CA ARG A 336 5.32 -12.22 -15.68
C ARG A 336 4.07 -12.32 -14.83
N ILE A 337 3.03 -12.94 -15.36
CA ILE A 337 1.89 -13.38 -14.56
C ILE A 337 2.30 -14.57 -13.69
N GLN A 338 1.96 -14.52 -12.42
CA GLN A 338 2.27 -15.56 -11.46
C GLN A 338 1.24 -16.69 -11.51
N ASP A 339 1.52 -17.76 -12.25
CA ASP A 339 0.60 -18.89 -12.48
C ASP A 339 -0.04 -19.43 -11.18
N ARG A 340 0.76 -19.60 -10.10
CA ARG A 340 0.28 -20.02 -8.77
C ARG A 340 -0.78 -19.10 -8.11
N LYS A 341 -0.92 -17.86 -8.58
CA LYS A 341 -1.88 -16.86 -8.10
C LYS A 341 -3.02 -16.62 -9.10
N VAL A 342 -2.93 -17.21 -10.29
CA VAL A 342 -4.04 -17.16 -11.25
C VAL A 342 -5.21 -17.94 -10.68
N CYS A 343 -6.40 -17.41 -10.90
CA CYS A 343 -7.66 -18.04 -10.55
C CYS A 343 -8.60 -17.90 -11.75
N VAL A 344 -9.13 -19.03 -12.19
CA VAL A 344 -10.20 -19.07 -13.21
C VAL A 344 -11.41 -19.76 -12.57
N VAL A 345 -12.54 -19.09 -12.63
CA VAL A 345 -13.81 -19.58 -12.09
C VAL A 345 -14.92 -19.36 -13.10
N LYS A 346 -15.97 -20.17 -13.00
CA LYS A 346 -17.16 -20.09 -13.85
C LYS A 346 -18.40 -19.89 -13.00
N PHE A 347 -19.29 -19.05 -13.49
CA PHE A 347 -20.65 -18.88 -12.99
C PHE A 347 -21.62 -19.37 -14.06
N GLU A 348 -22.61 -20.15 -13.65
CA GLU A 348 -23.68 -20.66 -14.51
C GLU A 348 -25.01 -20.40 -13.82
N ARG A 349 -25.92 -19.72 -14.51
CA ARG A 349 -27.24 -19.37 -14.04
C ARG A 349 -28.18 -20.55 -14.30
N THR A 350 -28.83 -20.99 -13.25
CA THR A 350 -29.92 -21.96 -13.28
C THR A 350 -31.23 -21.21 -13.01
N PRO A 351 -32.40 -21.81 -13.26
CA PRO A 351 -33.69 -21.16 -13.00
C PRO A 351 -33.86 -20.66 -11.56
N THR A 352 -33.22 -21.32 -10.58
CA THR A 352 -33.37 -21.02 -9.16
C THR A 352 -32.13 -20.42 -8.51
N THR A 353 -30.93 -20.64 -9.08
CA THR A 353 -29.65 -20.27 -8.43
C THR A 353 -28.53 -19.95 -9.42
N THR A 354 -27.40 -19.44 -8.94
CA THR A 354 -26.16 -19.31 -9.71
C THR A 354 -25.13 -20.31 -9.16
N VAL A 355 -24.71 -21.24 -9.99
CA VAL A 355 -23.70 -22.24 -9.66
C VAL A 355 -22.31 -21.65 -9.84
N PHE A 356 -21.48 -21.77 -8.81
CA PHE A 356 -20.05 -21.42 -8.86
C PHE A 356 -19.22 -22.69 -9.10
N LYS A 357 -18.31 -22.64 -10.08
CA LYS A 357 -17.33 -23.70 -10.36
C LYS A 357 -15.92 -23.11 -10.35
N HIS A 358 -15.01 -23.76 -9.62
CA HIS A 358 -13.59 -23.43 -9.66
C HIS A 358 -12.92 -24.25 -10.77
N LEU A 359 -12.31 -23.59 -11.75
CA LEU A 359 -11.72 -24.25 -12.92
C LEU A 359 -10.21 -24.38 -12.79
N TYR A 360 -9.52 -23.32 -12.37
CA TYR A 360 -8.06 -23.31 -12.28
C TYR A 360 -7.54 -22.45 -11.13
N GLY A 361 -6.43 -22.90 -10.55
CA GLY A 361 -5.68 -22.18 -9.53
C GLY A 361 -5.82 -22.78 -8.13
N SER A 362 -5.27 -22.07 -7.14
CA SER A 362 -5.37 -22.46 -5.72
C SER A 362 -6.15 -21.45 -4.87
N ALA A 363 -6.78 -20.47 -5.53
CA ALA A 363 -7.65 -19.51 -4.89
C ALA A 363 -9.00 -20.16 -4.51
N SER A 364 -9.75 -19.52 -3.62
CA SER A 364 -10.86 -20.14 -2.86
C SER A 364 -11.71 -21.15 -3.64
N ARG A 365 -11.87 -22.35 -3.06
CA ARG A 365 -12.75 -23.41 -3.58
C ARG A 365 -14.23 -23.00 -3.60
N ASN A 366 -14.62 -21.96 -2.87
CA ASN A 366 -16.01 -21.66 -2.57
C ASN A 366 -16.47 -20.28 -3.08
N GLY A 367 -15.67 -19.59 -3.89
CA GLY A 367 -16.04 -18.31 -4.49
C GLY A 367 -14.88 -17.56 -5.14
N LEU A 368 -15.22 -16.59 -5.98
CA LEU A 368 -14.32 -15.62 -6.59
C LEU A 368 -13.72 -14.69 -5.53
N GLU A 369 -12.41 -14.78 -5.28
CA GLU A 369 -11.71 -13.83 -4.40
C GLU A 369 -11.23 -12.60 -5.18
N TYR A 370 -11.65 -11.40 -4.77
CA TYR A 370 -11.17 -10.14 -5.34
C TYR A 370 -11.14 -9.02 -4.30
N LEU A 371 -10.04 -8.24 -4.27
CA LEU A 371 -9.81 -7.04 -3.41
C LEU A 371 -10.18 -7.13 -1.92
N GLY A 372 -10.16 -8.32 -1.33
CA GLY A 372 -10.45 -8.52 0.10
C GLY A 372 -11.76 -9.26 0.40
N PHE A 373 -12.53 -9.56 -0.65
CA PHE A 373 -13.83 -10.19 -0.59
C PHE A 373 -13.83 -11.50 -1.37
N GLU A 374 -14.86 -12.30 -1.14
CA GLU A 374 -15.14 -13.55 -1.84
C GLU A 374 -16.63 -13.59 -2.18
N TYR A 375 -16.96 -13.90 -3.42
CA TYR A 375 -18.34 -13.97 -3.94
C TYR A 375 -18.59 -15.31 -4.62
N ASN A 376 -19.70 -15.97 -4.30
CA ASN A 376 -20.02 -17.30 -4.82
C ASN A 376 -21.28 -17.32 -5.71
N GLY A 377 -21.74 -16.18 -6.19
CA GLY A 377 -23.00 -16.06 -6.94
C GLY A 377 -24.19 -15.64 -6.06
N HIS A 378 -24.14 -15.94 -4.76
CA HIS A 378 -25.24 -15.67 -3.83
C HIS A 378 -24.88 -14.80 -2.65
N ILE A 379 -23.75 -15.08 -2.01
CA ILE A 379 -23.30 -14.44 -0.78
C ILE A 379 -21.95 -13.79 -1.00
N VAL A 380 -21.74 -12.63 -0.37
CA VAL A 380 -20.43 -12.00 -0.26
C VAL A 380 -19.90 -12.17 1.17
N LYS A 381 -18.63 -12.54 1.27
CA LYS A 381 -17.92 -12.69 2.54
C LYS A 381 -16.52 -12.08 2.46
N LEU A 382 -15.92 -11.79 3.62
CA LEU A 382 -14.52 -11.39 3.69
C LEU A 382 -13.64 -12.61 3.43
N LYS A 383 -12.64 -12.48 2.56
CA LYS A 383 -11.69 -13.57 2.34
C LYS A 383 -10.89 -13.86 3.61
N ASN A 384 -10.47 -15.12 3.77
CA ASN A 384 -9.78 -15.59 4.98
C ASN A 384 -8.50 -14.78 5.31
N SER A 385 -7.78 -14.32 4.29
CA SER A 385 -6.59 -13.50 4.47
C SER A 385 -6.91 -12.09 5.03
N THR A 386 -8.05 -11.50 4.65
CA THR A 386 -8.53 -10.22 5.21
C THR A 386 -8.82 -10.35 6.71
N LEU A 387 -9.55 -11.40 7.12
CA LEU A 387 -9.82 -11.70 8.52
C LEU A 387 -8.53 -11.99 9.31
N SER A 388 -7.64 -12.82 8.76
CA SER A 388 -6.35 -13.15 9.37
C SER A 388 -5.49 -11.91 9.60
N ASN A 389 -5.50 -10.97 8.65
CA ASN A 389 -4.80 -9.70 8.78
C ASN A 389 -5.39 -8.82 9.89
N ALA A 390 -6.72 -8.77 10.02
CA ALA A 390 -7.39 -8.06 11.10
C ALA A 390 -6.99 -8.61 12.48
N TRP A 391 -7.04 -9.93 12.66
CA TRP A 391 -6.60 -10.58 13.90
C TRP A 391 -5.14 -10.30 14.24
N ARG A 392 -4.25 -10.35 13.23
CA ARG A 392 -2.82 -10.03 13.43
C ARG A 392 -2.62 -8.58 13.88
N LYS A 393 -3.39 -7.64 13.30
CA LYS A 393 -3.34 -6.22 13.68
C LYS A 393 -3.78 -6.01 15.13
N ILE A 394 -4.86 -6.66 15.59
CA ILE A 394 -5.25 -6.64 17.01
C ILE A 394 -4.11 -7.16 17.87
N LYS A 395 -3.64 -8.40 17.65
CA LYS A 395 -2.59 -9.02 18.49
C LYS A 395 -1.35 -8.13 18.60
N ARG A 396 -0.89 -7.58 17.47
CA ARG A 396 0.27 -6.67 17.43
C ARG A 396 0.02 -5.38 18.20
N ARG A 397 -1.14 -4.74 17.99
CA ARG A 397 -1.50 -3.51 18.70
C ARG A 397 -1.66 -3.75 20.20
N SER A 398 -2.29 -4.85 20.61
CA SER A 398 -2.51 -5.20 22.02
C SER A 398 -1.18 -5.42 22.73
N TYR A 399 -0.29 -6.26 22.18
CA TYR A 399 1.02 -6.49 22.78
C TYR A 399 1.90 -5.23 22.76
N GLY A 400 1.90 -4.48 21.65
CA GLY A 400 2.65 -3.23 21.55
C GLY A 400 2.17 -2.16 22.54
N HIS A 401 0.87 -2.12 22.84
CA HIS A 401 0.31 -1.25 23.88
C HIS A 401 0.69 -1.71 25.27
N ALA A 402 0.46 -2.99 25.59
CA ALA A 402 0.82 -3.60 26.86
C ALA A 402 2.31 -3.46 27.19
N SER A 403 3.19 -3.81 26.26
CA SER A 403 4.65 -3.70 26.45
C SER A 403 5.08 -2.25 26.72
N ARG A 404 4.51 -1.27 26.01
CA ARG A 404 4.80 0.15 26.29
C ARG A 404 4.30 0.59 27.66
N PHE A 405 3.10 0.16 28.05
CA PHE A 405 2.53 0.49 29.36
C PHE A 405 3.38 -0.09 30.49
N VAL A 406 3.66 -1.41 30.45
CA VAL A 406 4.48 -2.09 31.45
C VAL A 406 5.87 -1.46 31.55
N LYS A 407 6.56 -1.27 30.41
CA LYS A 407 7.89 -0.62 30.41
C LYS A 407 7.88 0.79 30.99
N ARG A 408 6.78 1.53 30.81
CA ARG A 408 6.64 2.92 31.30
C ARG A 408 6.38 2.98 32.80
N TYR A 409 5.62 2.03 33.34
CA TYR A 409 5.12 2.09 34.72
C TYR A 409 5.61 0.94 35.62
N ARG A 410 6.55 0.10 35.17
CA ARG A 410 7.02 -1.05 35.95
C ARG A 410 7.56 -0.72 37.34
N ASP A 411 8.11 0.48 37.54
CA ASP A 411 8.65 0.91 38.83
C ASP A 411 7.54 1.11 39.88
N LYS A 412 6.27 1.14 39.47
CA LYS A 412 5.10 1.18 40.38
C LYS A 412 4.66 -0.20 40.90
N GLY A 413 5.31 -1.28 40.45
CA GLY A 413 5.00 -2.66 40.87
C GLY A 413 3.83 -3.31 40.12
N VAL A 414 3.78 -4.65 40.19
CA VAL A 414 2.84 -5.48 39.42
C VAL A 414 1.38 -5.21 39.80
N VAL A 415 1.08 -5.06 41.08
CA VAL A 415 -0.28 -4.78 41.57
C VAL A 415 -0.81 -3.46 40.99
N TRP A 416 0.01 -2.40 41.02
CA TRP A 416 -0.37 -1.12 40.42
C TRP A 416 -0.62 -1.26 38.92
N LEU A 417 0.26 -1.96 38.20
CA LEU A 417 0.11 -2.20 36.76
C LEU A 417 -1.21 -2.91 36.44
N GLN A 418 -1.57 -3.93 37.21
CA GLN A 418 -2.81 -4.69 37.02
C GLN A 418 -4.04 -3.81 37.21
N ASN A 419 -4.06 -2.99 38.27
CA ASN A 419 -5.18 -2.12 38.59
C ASN A 419 -5.31 -0.92 37.63
N ASN A 420 -4.22 -0.48 37.00
CA ASN A 420 -4.19 0.75 36.19
C ASN A 420 -4.08 0.49 34.68
N TYR A 421 -4.01 -0.77 34.23
CA TYR A 421 -3.91 -1.04 32.79
C TYR A 421 -5.20 -0.66 32.07
N PRO A 422 -5.18 0.25 31.09
CA PRO A 422 -6.39 0.77 30.46
C PRO A 422 -6.89 -0.17 29.35
N GLY A 423 -7.14 -1.43 29.69
CA GLY A 423 -7.56 -2.48 28.75
C GLY A 423 -8.89 -2.17 28.08
N LEU A 424 -9.87 -1.66 28.84
CA LEU A 424 -11.19 -1.29 28.33
C LEU A 424 -11.12 -0.12 27.35
N SER A 425 -10.35 0.93 27.67
CA SER A 425 -10.14 2.06 26.77
C SER A 425 -9.49 1.62 25.46
N LEU A 426 -8.50 0.71 25.54
CA LEU A 426 -7.88 0.13 24.36
C LEU A 426 -8.86 -0.69 23.53
N GLU A 427 -9.70 -1.52 24.17
CA GLU A 427 -10.76 -2.28 23.50
C GLU A 427 -11.72 -1.36 22.76
N THR A 428 -12.25 -0.34 23.43
CA THR A 428 -13.14 0.67 22.84
C THR A 428 -12.47 1.33 21.64
N LYS A 429 -11.19 1.71 21.74
CA LYS A 429 -10.45 2.31 20.63
C LYS A 429 -10.26 1.35 19.45
N MET A 430 -10.05 0.05 19.71
CA MET A 430 -9.85 -0.94 18.65
C MET A 430 -11.14 -1.36 17.95
N LEU A 431 -12.25 -1.39 18.70
CA LEU A 431 -13.57 -1.78 18.20
C LEU A 431 -14.44 -0.59 17.83
N ARG A 432 -13.94 0.65 18.03
CA ARG A 432 -14.71 1.88 17.83
C ARG A 432 -15.38 1.89 16.46
N ASP A 433 -16.67 2.10 16.51
CA ASP A 433 -17.49 2.51 15.39
C ASP A 433 -17.91 3.94 15.71
N VAL A 434 -17.33 4.92 15.03
CA VAL A 434 -17.72 6.32 15.25
C VAL A 434 -18.85 6.69 14.30
N THR A 435 -19.75 7.55 14.77
CA THR A 435 -20.73 8.23 13.93
C THR A 435 -20.02 9.17 12.94
N TYR A 436 -20.73 9.61 11.90
CA TYR A 436 -20.18 10.50 10.87
C TYR A 436 -19.51 11.75 11.48
N ASN A 437 -20.14 12.37 12.47
CA ASN A 437 -19.64 13.58 13.15
C ASN A 437 -18.41 13.33 14.05
N GLN A 438 -18.07 12.08 14.32
CA GLN A 438 -16.91 11.68 15.13
C GLN A 438 -15.78 11.09 14.26
N ASP A 439 -15.96 11.04 12.93
CA ASP A 439 -15.01 10.49 11.97
C ASP A 439 -13.97 11.53 11.53
N ILE A 440 -12.84 11.59 12.24
CA ILE A 440 -11.66 12.39 11.84
C ILE A 440 -10.77 11.68 10.80
N GLY A 441 -11.33 10.79 9.98
CA GLY A 441 -10.63 10.09 8.92
C GLY A 441 -9.75 8.93 9.38
N PHE A 442 -8.52 8.85 8.88
CA PHE A 442 -7.64 7.68 9.09
C PHE A 442 -7.39 7.35 10.58
N GLU A 443 -7.39 8.36 11.45
CA GLU A 443 -7.09 8.19 12.88
C GLU A 443 -8.16 7.42 13.64
N THR A 444 -9.40 7.45 13.16
CA THR A 444 -10.51 6.67 13.72
C THR A 444 -10.83 5.43 12.89
N TRP A 445 -10.00 5.10 11.89
CA TRP A 445 -10.24 3.95 11.02
C TRP A 445 -9.99 2.62 11.75
N THR A 446 -11.04 1.81 11.87
CA THR A 446 -10.99 0.48 12.48
C THR A 446 -11.40 -0.60 11.48
N PHE A 447 -11.06 -1.86 11.78
CA PHE A 447 -11.58 -2.98 11.01
C PHE A 447 -13.11 -3.09 11.13
N VAL A 448 -13.68 -2.68 12.25
CA VAL A 448 -15.15 -2.65 12.46
C VAL A 448 -15.80 -1.65 11.50
N LYS A 449 -15.23 -0.44 11.35
CA LYS A 449 -15.68 0.53 10.33
C LYS A 449 -15.57 -0.02 8.91
N TYR A 450 -14.44 -0.64 8.58
CA TYR A 450 -14.24 -1.26 7.27
C TYR A 450 -15.34 -2.27 6.96
N VAL A 451 -15.66 -3.14 7.93
CA VAL A 451 -16.74 -4.14 7.81
C VAL A 451 -18.09 -3.47 7.65
N ARG A 452 -18.40 -2.41 8.42
CA ARG A 452 -19.67 -1.68 8.30
C ARG A 452 -19.83 -1.01 6.94
N ARG A 453 -18.77 -0.37 6.43
CA ARG A 453 -18.73 0.20 5.08
C ARG A 453 -18.93 -0.88 4.02
N ALA A 454 -18.32 -2.04 4.19
CA ALA A 454 -18.53 -3.19 3.32
C ALA A 454 -20.00 -3.65 3.36
N SER A 455 -20.60 -3.83 4.54
CA SER A 455 -22.01 -4.23 4.66
C SER A 455 -22.95 -3.29 3.91
N ARG A 456 -22.73 -1.97 4.01
CA ARG A 456 -23.51 -0.96 3.27
C ARG A 456 -23.27 -1.04 1.76
N SER A 457 -22.03 -1.29 1.34
CA SER A 457 -21.67 -1.35 -0.08
C SER A 457 -22.20 -2.62 -0.75
N PHE A 458 -22.40 -3.72 -0.01
CA PHE A 458 -22.87 -4.99 -0.53
C PHE A 458 -24.35 -5.30 -0.21
N ILE A 459 -25.18 -4.27 -0.01
CA ILE A 459 -26.64 -4.45 0.04
C ILE A 459 -27.09 -5.10 -1.29
N GLY A 460 -27.94 -6.13 -1.20
CA GLY A 460 -28.38 -6.93 -2.36
C GLY A 460 -27.47 -8.11 -2.73
N PHE A 461 -26.41 -8.38 -1.94
CA PHE A 461 -25.48 -9.51 -2.16
C PHE A 461 -25.39 -10.48 -0.97
N ASN A 462 -26.43 -10.51 -0.11
CA ASN A 462 -26.50 -11.35 1.09
C ASN A 462 -25.20 -11.39 1.92
N PRO A 463 -24.65 -10.23 2.34
CA PRO A 463 -23.33 -10.17 2.95
C PRO A 463 -23.34 -10.80 4.35
N ILE A 464 -22.44 -11.77 4.60
CA ILE A 464 -22.35 -12.46 5.90
C ILE A 464 -21.28 -11.88 6.84
N PHE A 465 -20.84 -10.64 6.60
CA PHE A 465 -19.71 -10.04 7.32
C PHE A 465 -19.93 -9.97 8.85
N SER A 466 -21.15 -9.68 9.30
CA SER A 466 -21.51 -9.65 10.72
C SER A 466 -21.30 -11.02 11.40
N LYS A 467 -21.69 -12.11 10.72
CA LYS A 467 -21.46 -13.49 11.19
C LYS A 467 -19.98 -13.80 11.30
N GLN A 468 -19.17 -13.40 10.32
CA GLN A 468 -17.71 -13.61 10.32
C GLN A 468 -16.98 -12.82 11.41
N THR A 469 -17.52 -11.66 11.80
CA THR A 469 -16.85 -10.73 12.73
C THR A 469 -17.40 -10.79 14.16
N LYS A 470 -18.44 -11.59 14.44
CA LYS A 470 -18.96 -11.83 15.81
C LYS A 470 -17.87 -12.27 16.78
N ARG A 471 -17.04 -13.23 16.37
CA ARG A 471 -15.89 -13.71 17.16
C ARG A 471 -14.81 -12.62 17.31
N TYR A 472 -14.57 -11.83 16.26
CA TYR A 472 -13.61 -10.73 16.30
C TYR A 472 -13.90 -9.75 17.43
N ARG A 473 -15.17 -9.33 17.58
CA ARG A 473 -15.60 -8.48 18.69
C ARG A 473 -15.44 -9.20 20.03
N LYS A 474 -16.01 -10.39 20.18
CA LYS A 474 -16.01 -11.16 21.45
C LYS A 474 -14.61 -11.43 22.02
N TYR A 475 -13.64 -11.81 21.19
CA TYR A 475 -12.31 -12.20 21.68
C TYR A 475 -11.32 -11.03 21.78
N THR A 476 -11.70 -9.80 21.40
CA THR A 476 -10.77 -8.66 21.48
C THR A 476 -10.34 -8.41 22.92
N ARG A 477 -11.28 -8.40 23.88
CA ARG A 477 -10.99 -8.29 25.32
C ARG A 477 -10.00 -9.35 25.81
N ILE A 478 -10.24 -10.61 25.45
CA ILE A 478 -9.39 -11.74 25.84
C ILE A 478 -7.97 -11.56 25.29
N ILE A 479 -7.82 -11.16 24.02
CA ILE A 479 -6.51 -10.91 23.42
C ILE A 479 -5.78 -9.75 24.11
N ILE A 480 -6.49 -8.70 24.51
CA ILE A 480 -5.91 -7.57 25.24
C ILE A 480 -5.40 -8.02 26.61
N ALA A 481 -6.20 -8.80 27.35
CA ALA A 481 -5.82 -9.36 28.65
C ALA A 481 -4.61 -10.30 28.52
N ASP A 482 -4.61 -11.22 27.54
CA ASP A 482 -3.49 -12.12 27.26
C ASP A 482 -2.21 -11.36 26.89
N ALA A 483 -2.34 -10.32 26.08
CA ALA A 483 -1.20 -9.49 25.69
C ALA A 483 -0.61 -8.74 26.89
N PHE A 484 -1.45 -8.30 27.82
CA PHE A 484 -1.02 -7.67 29.07
C PHE A 484 -0.31 -8.66 29.99
N ARG A 485 -0.88 -9.84 30.23
CA ARG A 485 -0.22 -10.92 31.01
C ARG A 485 1.15 -11.28 30.43
N LYS A 486 1.24 -11.45 29.11
CA LYS A 486 2.52 -11.71 28.43
C LYS A 486 3.52 -10.56 28.59
N ALA A 487 3.05 -9.30 28.54
CA ALA A 487 3.92 -8.15 28.71
C ALA A 487 4.43 -8.01 30.14
N LEU A 488 3.62 -8.35 31.16
CA LEU A 488 4.06 -8.41 32.55
C LEU A 488 5.22 -9.41 32.70
N ASN A 489 5.03 -10.65 32.25
CA ASN A 489 6.06 -11.69 32.35
C ASN A 489 7.38 -11.34 31.62
N SER A 490 7.32 -10.51 30.58
CA SER A 490 8.51 -10.15 29.79
C SER A 490 9.19 -8.84 30.22
N HIS A 491 8.48 -7.92 30.87
CA HIS A 491 8.94 -6.53 31.02
C HIS A 491 8.66 -5.89 32.39
N ALA A 492 7.87 -6.53 33.26
CA ALA A 492 7.55 -6.01 34.60
C ALA A 492 8.80 -6.00 35.50
#